data_AF-A0A5E4K2S3-F1
#
_entry.id   AF-A0A5E4K2S3-F1
#
_cell.length_a   1.000
_cell.length_b   1.000
_cell.length_c   1.000
_cell.angle_alpha   90.00
_cell.angle_beta   90.00
_cell.angle_gamma   90.00
#
_symmetry.space_group_name_H-M   'P 1'
#
loop_
_entity.id
_entity.type
_entity.pdbx_description
1 polymer ?
#
loop_
_entity_poly.entity_id
_entity_poly.type
_entity_poly.pdbx_seq_one_letter_code
_entity_poly.pdbx_strand_id
1 'polypeptide(L)' 'MVLQYKLKDKKRWNDYPGKAKIKGSVSDYYFRLLNEAKTKVLVEKGSYGKVMKRFRAIEFFKHKK' A
#
# COMPACT_ATOMS: atom_id res chain seq x y z
N MET A 1 -6.97 5.22 -5.46
CA MET A 1 -6.69 4.19 -4.42
C MET A 1 -5.64 4.75 -3.48
N VAL A 2 -5.60 4.33 -2.21
CA VAL A 2 -4.65 4.86 -1.23
C VAL A 2 -3.75 3.75 -0.71
N LEU A 3 -2.44 3.89 -0.94
CA LEU A 3 -1.42 3.00 -0.38
C LEU A 3 -0.98 3.54 0.98
N GLN A 4 -1.00 2.67 1.98
CA GLN A 4 -0.54 2.99 3.33
C GLN A 4 0.56 2.05 3.76
N TYR A 5 1.39 2.54 4.67
CA TYR A 5 2.52 1.81 5.24
C TYR A 5 2.62 2.03 6.74
N LYS A 6 3.24 1.08 7.42
CA LYS A 6 3.62 1.21 8.83
C LYS A 6 4.85 0.37 9.12
N LEU A 7 5.67 0.81 10.07
CA LEU A 7 6.72 -0.04 10.63
C LEU A 7 6.09 -1.30 11.22
N LYS A 8 6.78 -2.43 11.11
CA LYS A 8 6.27 -3.72 11.63
C LYS A 8 5.86 -3.65 13.10
N ASP A 9 6.61 -2.90 13.90
CA ASP A 9 6.40 -2.76 15.34
C ASP A 9 5.42 -1.64 15.71
N LYS A 10 4.98 -0.83 14.75
CA LYS A 10 4.01 0.26 14.99
C LYS A 10 2.59 -0.18 14.70
N LYS A 11 1.64 0.37 15.45
CA LYS A 11 0.19 0.14 15.25
C LYS A 11 -0.40 1.08 14.19
N ARG A 12 0.02 2.35 14.17
CA ARG A 12 -0.53 3.40 13.30
C ARG A 12 -0.06 3.26 11.86
N TRP A 13 -1.00 3.41 10.92
CA TRP A 13 -0.74 3.49 9.49
C TRP A 13 -0.54 4.94 9.05
N ASN A 14 0.37 5.13 8.10
CA ASN A 14 0.63 6.42 7.46
C ASN A 14 0.42 6.28 5.94
N ASP A 15 0.15 7.40 5.28
CA ASP A 15 0.06 7.42 3.81
C ASP A 15 1.45 7.24 3.20
N TYR A 16 1.55 6.37 2.19
CA TYR A 16 2.82 5.97 1.60
C TYR A 16 3.45 7.13 0.81
N PRO A 17 4.65 7.62 1.18
CA PRO A 17 5.24 8.81 0.57
C PRO A 17 5.98 8.52 -0.75
N GLY A 18 6.04 7.26 -1.19
CA GLY A 18 6.90 6.82 -2.28
C GLY A 18 8.16 6.11 -1.78
N LYS A 19 8.68 5.15 -2.56
CA LYS A 19 9.80 4.29 -2.15
C LYS A 19 11.05 5.08 -1.75
N ALA A 20 11.37 6.12 -2.52
CA ALA A 20 12.53 6.97 -2.30
C ALA A 20 12.46 7.83 -1.02
N LYS A 21 11.25 8.04 -0.47
CA LYS A 21 11.01 8.90 0.70
C LYS A 21 10.86 8.11 2.00
N ILE A 22 10.94 6.78 1.95
CA ILE A 22 10.89 5.94 3.16
C ILE A 22 12.24 5.97 3.86
N LYS A 23 12.21 6.06 5.18
CA LYS A 23 13.41 5.93 6.01
C LYS A 23 13.75 4.43 6.18
N GLY A 24 14.81 3.95 5.57
CA GLY A 24 15.21 2.54 5.67
C GLY A 24 14.64 1.66 4.55
N SER A 25 14.65 0.34 4.75
CA SER A 25 14.28 -0.62 3.71
C SER A 25 12.78 -0.85 3.68
N VAL A 26 12.23 -1.09 2.48
CA VAL A 26 10.82 -1.50 2.31
C VAL A 26 10.49 -2.81 3.05
N SER A 27 11.49 -3.64 3.38
CA SER A 27 11.32 -4.86 4.19
C SER A 27 10.87 -4.58 5.63
N ASP A 28 11.13 -3.38 6.14
CA ASP A 28 10.93 -3.02 7.55
C ASP A 28 9.49 -2.57 7.82
N TYR A 29 8.70 -2.52 6.75
CA TYR A 29 7.35 -2.00 6.74
C TYR A 29 6.34 -3.05 6.28
N TYR A 30 5.14 -2.96 6.85
CA TYR A 30 3.95 -3.54 6.26
C TYR A 30 3.25 -2.51 5.38
N PHE A 31 2.63 -2.99 4.30
CA PHE A 31 1.85 -2.19 3.37
C PHE A 31 0.42 -2.68 3.33
N ARG A 32 -0.51 -1.77 3.05
CA ARG A 32 -1.93 -2.08 2.80
C ARG A 32 -2.50 -1.14 1.75
N LEU A 33 -3.54 -1.58 1.07
CA LEU A 33 -4.21 -0.80 0.04
C LEU A 33 -5.65 -0.56 0.42
N LEU A 34 -6.11 0.69 0.29
CA LEU A 34 -7.49 1.09 0.50
C LEU A 34 -8.09 1.63 -0.80
N ASN A 35 -9.42 1.69 -0.84
CA ASN A 35 -10.14 2.48 -1.83
C ASN A 35 -9.83 3.97 -1.67
N GLU A 36 -10.24 4.76 -2.65
CA GLU A 36 -9.98 6.20 -2.69
C GLU A 36 -10.60 6.96 -1.50
N ALA A 37 -11.80 6.56 -1.09
CA ALA A 37 -12.50 7.11 0.07
C ALA A 37 -11.94 6.65 1.44
N LYS A 38 -10.91 5.78 1.47
CA LYS A 38 -10.34 5.18 2.70
C LYS A 38 -11.35 4.42 3.59
N THR A 39 -12.51 4.04 3.05
CA THR A 39 -13.58 3.31 3.77
C THR A 39 -13.45 1.80 3.67
N LYS A 40 -12.82 1.29 2.59
CA LYS A 40 -12.69 -0.15 2.34
C LYS A 40 -11.23 -0.53 2.14
N VAL A 41 -10.80 -1.57 2.84
CA VAL A 41 -9.49 -2.18 2.66
C VAL A 41 -9.56 -3.15 1.47
N LEU A 42 -8.73 -2.90 0.46
CA LEU A 42 -8.61 -3.73 -0.75
C LEU A 42 -7.54 -4.80 -0.60
N VAL A 43 -6.51 -4.50 0.20
CA VAL A 43 -5.45 -5.44 0.59
C VAL A 43 -5.11 -5.15 2.04
N GLU A 44 -5.27 -6.14 2.92
CA GLU A 44 -5.20 -5.95 4.38
C GLU A 44 -3.81 -5.59 4.89
N LYS A 45 -2.83 -6.45 4.63
CA LYS A 45 -1.46 -6.33 5.12
C LYS A 45 -0.56 -7.24 4.29
N GLY A 46 0.55 -6.71 3.79
CA GLY A 46 1.50 -7.51 3.04
C GLY A 46 2.85 -6.83 2.85
N SER A 47 3.75 -7.54 2.17
CA SER A 47 5.00 -6.97 1.68
C SER A 47 4.72 -5.98 0.54
N TYR A 48 5.67 -5.06 0.32
CA TYR A 48 5.56 -4.05 -0.73
C TYR A 48 5.23 -4.67 -2.09
N GLY A 49 5.95 -5.72 -2.49
CA GLY A 49 5.74 -6.40 -3.78
C GLY A 49 4.34 -6.99 -3.94
N LYS A 50 3.80 -7.64 -2.89
CA LYS A 50 2.46 -8.23 -2.93
C LYS A 50 1.38 -7.16 -3.09
N VAL A 51 1.48 -6.06 -2.35
CA VAL A 51 0.51 -4.96 -2.42
C VAL A 51 0.60 -4.22 -3.75
N MET A 52 1.82 -3.92 -4.23
CA MET A 52 2.02 -3.25 -5.52
C MET A 52 1.55 -4.09 -6.70
N LYS A 53 1.73 -5.42 -6.67
CA LYS A 53 1.21 -6.31 -7.71
C LYS A 53 -0.31 -6.20 -7.81
N ARG A 54 -1.01 -6.19 -6.66
CA ARG A 54 -2.48 -6.07 -6.63
C ARG A 54 -2.94 -4.68 -7.04
N PHE A 55 -2.24 -3.63 -6.60
CA PHE A 55 -2.48 -2.26 -7.02
C PHE A 55 -2.43 -2.12 -8.54
N ARG A 56 -1.33 -2.55 -9.18
CA ARG A 56 -1.16 -2.51 -10.64
C ARG A 56 -2.25 -3.29 -11.38
N ALA A 57 -2.63 -4.45 -10.86
CA ALA A 57 -3.72 -5.23 -11.46
C ALA A 57 -5.05 -4.46 -11.43
N ILE A 58 -5.39 -3.85 -10.29
CA ILE A 58 -6.62 -3.06 -10.16
C ILE A 58 -6.58 -1.83 -11.08
N GLU A 59 -5.45 -1.11 -11.15
CA GLU A 59 -5.31 0.03 -12.06
C GLU A 59 -5.44 -0.39 -13.52
N PHE A 60 -4.82 -1.50 -13.92
CA PHE A 60 -4.95 -2.03 -15.28
C PHE A 60 -6.41 -2.28 -15.67
N PHE A 61 -7.21 -2.88 -14.79
CA PHE A 61 -8.64 -3.10 -15.06
C PHE A 61 -9.46 -1.81 -15.04
N LYS A 62 -9.05 -0.77 -14.32
CA LYS A 62 -9.73 0.54 -14.35
C LYS A 62 -9.53 1.26 -15.69
N HIS A 63 -8.34 1.18 -16.26
CA HIS A 63 -7.98 1.88 -17.51
C HIS A 63 -8.32 1.09 -18.79
N LYS A 64 -8.82 -0.15 -18.64
CA LYS A 64 -9.29 -0.97 -19.77
C LYS A 64 -10.76 -0.73 -20.14
N LYS A 65 -11.46 0.14 -19.42
CA LYS A 65 -12.78 0.65 -19.78
C LYS A 65 -12.62 1.90 -20.63
#